data_AF-A0A3D4NF41-F1
#
_entry.id   AF-A0A3D4NF41-F1
#
_cell.length_a   1.000
_cell.length_b   1.000
_cell.length_c   1.000
_cell.angle_alpha   90.00
_cell.angle_beta   90.00
_cell.angle_gamma   90.00
#
_symmetry.space_group_name_H-M   'P 1'
#
loop_
_entity.id
_entity.type
_entity.pdbx_description
1 polymer ?
#
loop_
_entity_poly.entity_id
_entity_poly.type
_entity_poly.pdbx_seq_one_letter_code
_entity_poly.pdbx_strand_id
1 'polypeptide(L)'
;MENSIPEVFIIESLQQGDFREGILIKKILKLGGRNAKHKYVISKNDFLDAVQEFESLNYRYLHISSHGNKNQLFFEFGGMDFLDFGRIVNPHLEGKRVFISACEAVNEVDNRLATTLIRDGKCVSVIGFEKPIRFDLAALFWSNFYFLAFEDKDQNQTKIKITRRIILKNLKNLSKLFSLNVNYYSLSKRKGVKLTSIIC
;
A
#
# COMPACT_ATOMS: atom_id res chain seq x y z
N MET A 1 9.58 -9.68 13.73
CA MET A 1 9.01 -9.58 12.35
C MET A 1 8.49 -10.92 11.81
N GLU A 2 8.57 -12.04 12.55
CA GLU A 2 8.09 -13.36 12.09
C GLU A 2 6.64 -13.69 12.44
N ASN A 3 6.00 -12.94 13.34
CA ASN A 3 4.70 -13.33 13.90
C ASN A 3 3.48 -12.77 13.16
N SER A 4 3.63 -12.00 12.07
CA SER A 4 2.50 -11.50 11.27
C SER A 4 2.19 -12.38 10.07
N ILE A 5 0.94 -12.37 9.62
CA ILE A 5 0.47 -13.18 8.49
C ILE A 5 0.86 -12.49 7.17
N PRO A 6 1.56 -13.16 6.22
CA PRO A 6 1.99 -12.59 4.94
C PRO A 6 0.84 -12.42 3.93
N GLU A 7 -0.28 -11.84 4.34
CA GLU A 7 -1.45 -11.58 3.51
C GLU A 7 -1.70 -10.08 3.32
N VAL A 8 -2.46 -9.74 2.29
CA VAL A 8 -2.83 -8.37 1.94
C VAL A 8 -4.22 -8.05 2.48
N PHE A 9 -4.32 -6.96 3.23
CA PHE A 9 -5.60 -6.38 3.64
C PHE A 9 -5.82 -5.12 2.82
N ILE A 10 -6.89 -5.10 2.06
CA ILE A 10 -7.23 -4.02 1.13
C ILE A 10 -8.39 -3.23 1.70
N ILE A 11 -8.17 -1.96 1.97
CA ILE A 11 -9.21 -0.98 2.29
C ILE A 11 -9.40 -0.12 1.05
N GLU A 12 -10.63 -0.07 0.54
CA GLU A 12 -10.98 0.65 -0.68
C GLU A 12 -12.11 1.63 -0.39
N SER A 13 -11.96 2.88 -0.82
CA SER A 13 -13.01 3.91 -0.75
C SER A 13 -12.89 4.83 -1.95
N LEU A 14 -13.90 4.79 -2.81
CA LEU A 14 -13.89 5.47 -4.11
C LEU A 14 -15.23 6.16 -4.32
N GLN A 15 -15.35 7.00 -5.35
CA GLN A 15 -16.62 7.63 -5.68
C GLN A 15 -17.50 6.68 -6.49
N GLN A 16 -18.80 6.95 -6.53
CA GLN A 16 -19.74 6.16 -7.33
C GLN A 16 -19.34 6.22 -8.81
N GLY A 17 -19.22 5.04 -9.44
CA GLY A 17 -18.82 4.91 -10.85
C GLY A 17 -17.34 4.59 -11.07
N ASP A 18 -16.50 4.70 -10.03
CA ASP A 18 -15.10 4.28 -10.11
C ASP A 18 -14.96 2.75 -10.19
N PHE A 19 -13.95 2.31 -10.95
CA PHE A 19 -13.58 0.90 -10.99
C PHE A 19 -12.90 0.48 -9.69
N ARG A 20 -13.47 -0.53 -9.03
CA ARG A 20 -12.99 -1.10 -7.77
C ARG A 20 -11.80 -2.04 -8.00
N GLU A 21 -10.59 -1.49 -8.02
CA GLU A 21 -9.35 -2.26 -8.21
C GLU A 21 -9.12 -3.30 -7.10
N GLY A 22 -9.54 -3.01 -5.87
CA GLY A 22 -9.29 -3.85 -4.71
C GLY A 22 -9.95 -5.23 -4.83
N ILE A 23 -11.12 -5.27 -5.47
CA ILE A 23 -11.81 -6.52 -5.79
C ILE A 23 -11.00 -7.36 -6.79
N LEU A 24 -10.42 -6.71 -7.81
CA LEU A 24 -9.59 -7.38 -8.81
C LEU A 24 -8.30 -7.94 -8.18
N ILE A 25 -7.59 -7.12 -7.40
CA ILE A 25 -6.37 -7.53 -6.68
C ILE A 25 -6.66 -8.74 -5.80
N LYS A 26 -7.75 -8.69 -5.01
CA LYS A 26 -8.17 -9.82 -4.16
C LYS A 26 -8.45 -11.09 -4.97
N LYS A 27 -9.14 -10.99 -6.11
CA LYS A 27 -9.44 -12.14 -6.98
C LYS A 27 -8.16 -12.77 -7.52
N ILE A 28 -7.23 -11.96 -8.01
CA ILE A 28 -5.94 -12.44 -8.55
C ILE A 28 -5.11 -13.11 -7.45
N LEU A 29 -5.03 -12.49 -6.27
CA LEU A 29 -4.37 -13.08 -5.10
C LEU A 29 -5.00 -14.41 -4.70
N LYS A 30 -6.34 -14.51 -4.72
CA LYS A 30 -7.06 -15.76 -4.44
C LYS A 30 -6.74 -16.86 -5.45
N LEU A 31 -6.59 -16.53 -6.74
CA LEU A 31 -6.17 -17.49 -7.76
C LEU A 31 -4.76 -18.04 -7.48
N GLY A 32 -3.87 -17.21 -6.94
CA GLY A 32 -2.55 -17.62 -6.44
C GLY A 32 -2.57 -18.31 -5.07
N GLY A 33 -3.73 -18.76 -4.58
CA GLY A 33 -3.87 -19.43 -3.27
C GLY A 33 -3.65 -18.52 -2.06
N ARG A 34 -3.68 -17.19 -2.24
CA ARG A 34 -3.54 -16.20 -1.16
C ARG A 34 -4.91 -15.89 -0.57
N ASN A 35 -4.94 -15.44 0.69
CA ASN A 35 -6.17 -15.21 1.43
C ASN A 35 -6.41 -13.72 1.72
N ALA A 36 -6.19 -12.88 0.69
CA ALA A 36 -6.36 -11.45 0.82
C ALA A 36 -7.79 -11.04 1.24
N LYS A 37 -7.87 -10.01 2.08
CA LYS A 37 -9.13 -9.41 2.53
C LYS A 37 -9.35 -8.09 1.80
N HIS A 38 -10.60 -7.79 1.53
CA HIS A 38 -11.03 -6.55 0.89
C HIS A 38 -12.22 -6.02 1.68
N LYS A 39 -12.15 -4.73 2.03
CA LYS A 39 -13.18 -3.97 2.70
C LYS A 39 -13.42 -2.69 1.92
N TYR A 40 -14.64 -2.54 1.42
CA TYR A 40 -15.11 -1.29 0.87
C TYR A 40 -15.70 -0.46 2.00
N VAL A 41 -15.25 0.79 2.15
CA VAL A 41 -15.64 1.65 3.27
C VAL A 41 -16.27 2.94 2.74
N ILE A 42 -17.43 3.31 3.29
CA ILE A 42 -18.18 4.50 2.88
C ILE A 42 -18.28 5.53 3.99
N SER A 43 -18.08 5.13 5.24
CA SER A 43 -18.07 6.00 6.41
C SER A 43 -16.72 5.99 7.14
N LYS A 44 -16.48 7.03 7.96
CA LYS A 44 -15.30 7.07 8.84
C LYS A 44 -15.29 5.92 9.85
N ASN A 45 -16.47 5.48 10.31
CA ASN A 45 -16.58 4.34 11.23
C ASN A 45 -16.21 3.04 10.51
N ASP A 46 -16.67 2.83 9.28
CA ASP A 46 -16.28 1.66 8.48
C ASP A 46 -14.75 1.61 8.28
N PHE A 47 -14.12 2.77 8.08
CA PHE A 47 -12.68 2.88 7.95
C PHE A 47 -11.96 2.51 9.25
N LEU A 48 -12.44 2.99 10.40
CA LEU A 48 -11.92 2.62 11.72
C LEU A 48 -12.04 1.11 11.96
N ASP A 49 -13.21 0.53 11.70
CA ASP A 49 -13.48 -0.90 11.86
C ASP A 49 -12.59 -1.74 10.94
N ALA A 50 -12.38 -1.30 9.70
CA ALA A 50 -11.51 -1.99 8.75
C ALA A 50 -10.03 -1.97 9.19
N VAL A 51 -9.56 -0.86 9.76
CA VAL A 51 -8.20 -0.74 10.30
C VAL A 51 -8.01 -1.61 11.55
N GLN A 52 -9.01 -1.67 12.43
CA GLN A 52 -9.01 -2.58 13.58
C GLN A 52 -9.02 -4.05 13.13
N GLU A 53 -9.81 -4.40 12.12
CA GLU A 53 -9.83 -5.74 11.56
C GLU A 53 -8.46 -6.12 10.98
N PHE A 54 -7.81 -5.21 10.26
CA PHE A 54 -6.45 -5.42 9.74
C PHE A 54 -5.45 -5.79 10.85
N GLU A 55 -5.49 -5.10 11.99
CA GLU A 55 -4.66 -5.41 13.15
C GLU A 55 -5.04 -6.77 13.75
N SER A 56 -6.33 -7.02 13.97
CA SER A 56 -6.83 -8.26 14.61
C SER A 56 -6.44 -9.52 13.83
N LEU A 57 -6.47 -9.44 12.50
CA LEU A 57 -6.01 -10.52 11.61
C LEU A 57 -4.49 -10.62 11.54
N ASN A 58 -3.78 -9.62 12.07
CA ASN A 58 -2.34 -9.50 12.08
C ASN A 58 -1.73 -9.65 10.68
N TYR A 59 -2.39 -9.10 9.67
CA TYR A 59 -1.88 -9.09 8.29
C TYR A 59 -0.66 -8.18 8.20
N ARG A 60 0.26 -8.49 7.28
CA ARG A 60 1.55 -7.79 7.17
C ARG A 60 1.50 -6.64 6.17
N TYR A 61 0.59 -6.71 5.20
CA TYR A 61 0.53 -5.77 4.08
C TYR A 61 -0.82 -5.07 4.10
N LEU A 62 -0.81 -3.75 4.30
CA LEU A 62 -1.98 -2.90 4.17
C LEU A 62 -1.95 -2.25 2.78
N HIS A 63 -3.04 -2.35 2.05
CA HIS A 63 -3.26 -1.68 0.78
C HIS A 63 -4.42 -0.70 0.94
N ILE A 64 -4.19 0.57 0.64
CA ILE A 64 -5.22 1.60 0.59
C ILE A 64 -5.46 1.96 -0.86
N SER A 65 -6.69 1.80 -1.31
CA SER A 65 -7.15 2.24 -2.62
C SER A 65 -8.13 3.38 -2.44
N SER A 66 -7.75 4.57 -2.90
CA SER A 66 -8.56 5.78 -2.77
C SER A 66 -8.18 6.81 -3.82
N HIS A 67 -8.96 7.88 -3.90
CA HIS A 67 -8.46 9.11 -4.51
C HIS A 67 -7.44 9.77 -3.59
N GLY A 68 -6.64 10.67 -4.15
CA GLY A 68 -5.62 11.37 -3.39
C GLY A 68 -5.08 12.59 -4.12
N ASN A 69 -4.34 13.39 -3.37
CA ASN A 69 -3.47 14.41 -3.92
C ASN A 69 -2.21 14.52 -3.04
N LYS A 70 -1.45 15.61 -3.23
CA LYS A 70 -0.18 15.82 -2.52
C LYS A 70 -0.28 15.94 -1.01
N ASN A 71 -1.46 16.17 -0.44
CA ASN A 71 -1.66 16.51 0.98
C ASN A 71 -2.70 15.65 1.71
N GLN A 72 -3.59 14.97 0.98
CA GLN A 72 -4.70 14.24 1.57
C GLN A 72 -5.10 13.03 0.72
N LEU A 73 -5.74 12.07 1.39
CA LEU A 73 -6.49 10.98 0.77
C LEU A 73 -7.97 11.35 0.75
N PHE A 74 -8.68 10.98 -0.31
CA PHE A 74 -10.11 11.23 -0.43
C PHE A 74 -10.87 9.91 -0.37
N PHE A 75 -11.75 9.83 0.62
CA PHE A 75 -12.68 8.73 0.83
C PHE A 75 -14.09 9.18 0.42
N GLU A 76 -15.03 8.25 0.35
CA GLU A 76 -16.43 8.56 0.06
C GLU A 76 -17.03 9.52 1.11
N PHE A 77 -16.58 9.41 2.37
CA PHE A 77 -16.98 10.31 3.46
C PHE A 77 -16.18 11.64 3.53
N GLY A 78 -15.31 11.90 2.55
CA GLY A 78 -14.56 13.16 2.44
C GLY A 78 -13.05 13.02 2.48
N GLY A 79 -12.37 14.17 2.43
CA GLY A 79 -10.92 14.27 2.49
C GLY A 79 -10.37 14.07 3.89
N MET A 80 -9.22 13.40 3.99
CA MET A 80 -8.47 13.20 5.22
C MET A 80 -7.01 13.56 4.96
N ASP A 81 -6.49 14.56 5.67
CA ASP A 81 -5.09 14.90 5.58
C ASP A 81 -4.20 13.77 6.12
N PHE A 82 -2.91 13.81 5.79
CA PHE A 82 -2.00 12.74 6.19
C PHE A 82 -1.80 12.62 7.70
N LEU A 83 -1.99 13.69 8.48
CA LEU A 83 -1.87 13.65 9.94
C LEU A 83 -3.07 12.94 10.56
N ASP A 84 -4.28 13.29 10.13
CA ASP A 84 -5.52 12.63 10.55
C ASP A 84 -5.57 11.18 10.11
N PHE A 85 -5.12 10.88 8.90
CA PHE A 85 -4.92 9.51 8.44
C PHE A 85 -3.95 8.76 9.35
N GLY A 86 -2.80 9.37 9.64
CA GLY A 86 -1.81 8.83 10.57
C GLY A 86 -2.37 8.55 11.96
N ARG A 87 -3.15 9.47 12.54
CA ARG A 87 -3.78 9.27 13.87
C ARG A 87 -4.61 8.01 13.94
N ILE A 88 -5.27 7.65 12.84
CA ILE A 88 -6.10 6.45 12.74
C ILE A 88 -5.25 5.21 12.51
N VAL A 89 -4.34 5.23 11.53
CA VAL A 89 -3.68 3.98 11.10
C VAL A 89 -2.42 3.66 11.90
N ASN A 90 -1.66 4.65 12.36
CA ASN A 90 -0.34 4.47 12.96
C ASN A 90 -0.28 3.48 14.12
N PRO A 91 -1.27 3.43 15.05
CA PRO A 91 -1.27 2.44 16.12
C PRO A 91 -1.20 0.99 15.61
N HIS A 92 -1.61 0.75 14.37
CA HIS A 92 -1.76 -0.59 13.77
C HIS A 92 -0.64 -0.92 12.77
N LEU A 93 0.33 -0.02 12.55
CA LEU A 93 1.33 -0.13 11.47
C LEU A 93 2.71 -0.65 11.89
N GLU A 94 2.94 -0.92 13.17
CA GLU A 94 4.26 -1.36 13.62
C GLU A 94 4.71 -2.65 12.89
N GLY A 95 5.83 -2.56 12.18
CA GLY A 95 6.38 -3.69 11.41
C GLY A 95 5.58 -4.07 10.15
N LYS A 96 4.57 -3.29 9.76
CA LYS A 96 3.75 -3.50 8.55
C LYS A 96 4.35 -2.78 7.35
N ARG A 97 3.90 -3.13 6.13
CA ARG A 97 4.17 -2.34 4.91
C ARG A 97 2.87 -1.80 4.38
N VAL A 98 2.89 -0.54 3.94
CA VAL A 98 1.72 0.15 3.40
C VAL A 98 1.93 0.39 1.91
N PHE A 99 0.91 0.04 1.14
CA PHE A 99 0.80 0.29 -0.30
C PHE A 99 -0.36 1.26 -0.49
N ILE A 100 -0.10 2.37 -1.17
CA ILE A 100 -1.05 3.44 -1.41
C ILE A 100 -1.30 3.50 -2.92
N SER A 101 -2.49 3.09 -3.30
CA SER A 101 -3.03 3.29 -4.63
C SER A 101 -3.92 4.54 -4.60
N ALA A 102 -3.26 5.69 -4.62
CA ALA A 102 -3.89 6.99 -4.66
C ALA A 102 -2.96 7.96 -5.41
N CYS A 103 -3.56 8.82 -6.25
CA CYS A 103 -2.83 9.80 -7.05
C CYS A 103 -2.00 10.73 -6.15
N GLU A 104 -0.72 10.90 -6.48
CA GLU A 104 0.20 11.87 -5.87
C GLU A 104 0.36 11.79 -4.34
N ALA A 105 -0.21 10.79 -3.65
CA ALA A 105 -0.19 10.72 -2.20
C ALA A 105 1.20 10.35 -1.65
N VAL A 106 1.98 9.58 -2.44
CA VAL A 106 3.34 9.16 -2.09
C VAL A 106 4.35 10.00 -2.89
N ASN A 107 4.27 11.32 -2.72
CA ASN A 107 5.11 12.29 -3.41
C ASN A 107 6.38 12.67 -2.63
N GLU A 108 7.23 13.51 -3.23
CA GLU A 108 8.48 14.01 -2.64
C GLU A 108 8.32 15.32 -1.85
N VAL A 109 7.18 16.00 -1.99
CA VAL A 109 6.91 17.29 -1.35
C VAL A 109 6.70 17.05 0.14
N ASP A 110 7.69 17.46 0.94
CA ASP A 110 7.79 17.28 2.39
C ASP A 110 7.74 15.82 2.90
N ASN A 111 7.60 14.82 2.01
CA ASN A 111 7.46 13.41 2.33
C ASN A 111 6.46 13.14 3.46
N ARG A 112 5.39 13.93 3.57
CA ARG A 112 4.54 13.99 4.78
C ARG A 112 3.91 12.66 5.11
N LEU A 113 3.20 12.05 4.16
CA LEU A 113 2.58 10.73 4.35
C LEU A 113 3.62 9.69 4.77
N ALA A 114 4.74 9.61 4.05
CA ALA A 114 5.80 8.67 4.37
C ALA A 114 6.40 8.90 5.77
N THR A 115 6.57 10.17 6.16
CA THR A 115 7.08 10.56 7.48
C THR A 115 6.11 10.14 8.58
N THR A 116 4.83 10.48 8.42
CA THR A 116 3.78 10.13 9.38
C THR A 116 3.68 8.62 9.57
N LEU A 117 3.70 7.82 8.50
CA LEU A 117 3.54 6.38 8.63
C LEU A 117 4.81 5.66 9.10
N ILE A 118 5.99 6.06 8.61
CA ILE A 118 7.25 5.35 8.90
C ILE A 118 7.83 5.78 10.26
N ARG A 119 7.81 7.08 10.60
CA ARG A 119 8.36 7.54 11.88
C ARG A 119 7.37 7.32 13.00
N ASP A 120 6.14 7.78 12.83
CA ASP A 120 5.17 7.79 13.93
C ASP A 120 4.46 6.44 14.05
N GLY A 121 4.10 5.82 12.91
CA GLY A 121 3.49 4.48 12.86
C GLY A 121 4.47 3.31 12.85
N LYS A 122 5.78 3.56 12.86
CA LYS A 122 6.84 2.52 12.75
C LYS A 122 6.61 1.53 11.59
N CYS A 123 5.99 1.99 10.51
CA CYS A 123 5.82 1.25 9.29
C CYS A 123 7.19 0.97 8.63
N VAL A 124 7.36 -0.22 8.05
CA VAL A 124 8.60 -0.62 7.39
C VAL A 124 8.82 0.11 6.07
N SER A 125 7.75 0.33 5.31
CA SER A 125 7.80 1.02 4.02
C SER A 125 6.44 1.52 3.56
N VAL A 126 6.44 2.65 2.87
CA VAL A 126 5.29 3.20 2.14
C VAL A 126 5.62 3.20 0.66
N ILE A 127 4.72 2.67 -0.17
CA ILE A 127 4.88 2.61 -1.63
C ILE A 127 3.64 3.18 -2.28
N GLY A 128 3.79 3.98 -3.32
CA GLY A 128 2.66 4.47 -4.11
C GLY A 128 3.09 5.33 -5.28
N PHE A 129 2.11 5.88 -5.99
CA PHE A 129 2.35 6.67 -7.19
C PHE A 129 2.71 8.12 -6.84
N GLU A 130 3.70 8.65 -7.56
CA GLU A 130 4.10 10.04 -7.46
C GLU A 130 3.17 10.97 -8.26
N LYS A 131 2.63 10.46 -9.38
CA LYS A 131 1.84 11.19 -10.36
C LYS A 131 0.42 10.65 -10.43
N PRO A 132 -0.53 11.39 -11.04
CA PRO A 132 -1.85 10.87 -11.34
C PRO A 132 -1.77 9.56 -12.15
N ILE A 133 -2.66 8.63 -11.83
CA ILE A 133 -2.76 7.34 -12.50
C ILE A 133 -4.23 7.01 -12.77
N ARG A 134 -4.50 6.33 -13.89
CA ARG A 134 -5.83 5.77 -14.17
C ARG A 134 -6.06 4.50 -13.36
N PHE A 135 -7.29 4.28 -12.90
CA PHE A 135 -7.65 3.11 -12.09
C PHE A 135 -7.37 1.77 -12.75
N ASP A 136 -7.63 1.65 -14.06
CA ASP A 136 -7.36 0.42 -14.80
C ASP A 136 -5.87 0.08 -14.81
N LEU A 137 -5.02 1.09 -14.97
CA LEU A 137 -3.58 0.93 -14.95
C LEU A 137 -3.05 0.64 -13.55
N ALA A 138 -3.61 1.28 -12.51
CA ALA A 138 -3.30 0.99 -11.11
C ALA A 138 -3.66 -0.46 -10.74
N ALA A 139 -4.84 -0.92 -11.15
CA ALA A 139 -5.30 -2.28 -10.93
C ALA A 139 -4.37 -3.32 -11.58
N LEU A 140 -3.95 -3.09 -12.83
CA LEU A 140 -2.98 -3.93 -13.52
C LEU A 140 -1.62 -3.90 -12.82
N PHE A 141 -1.13 -2.72 -12.47
CA PHE A 141 0.16 -2.55 -11.81
C PHE A 141 0.22 -3.32 -10.48
N TRP A 142 -0.74 -3.07 -9.58
CA TRP A 142 -0.73 -3.68 -8.25
C TRP A 142 -0.99 -5.18 -8.28
N SER A 143 -1.89 -5.63 -9.16
CA SER A 143 -2.15 -7.07 -9.30
C SER A 143 -0.90 -7.83 -9.76
N ASN A 144 -0.19 -7.30 -10.77
CA ASN A 144 1.08 -7.88 -11.22
C ASN A 144 2.18 -7.76 -10.16
N PHE A 145 2.25 -6.63 -9.46
CA PHE A 145 3.20 -6.45 -8.36
C PHE A 145 3.02 -7.52 -7.29
N TYR A 146 1.79 -7.72 -6.82
CA TYR A 146 1.52 -8.70 -5.77
C TYR A 146 1.75 -10.13 -6.25
N PHE A 147 1.30 -10.48 -7.46
CA PHE A 147 1.58 -11.79 -8.06
C PHE A 147 3.09 -12.08 -8.04
N LEU A 148 3.91 -11.20 -8.63
CA LEU A 148 5.35 -11.36 -8.67
C LEU A 148 6.01 -11.33 -7.28
N ALA A 149 5.46 -10.57 -6.34
CA ALA A 149 6.02 -10.45 -4.99
C ALA A 149 5.75 -11.69 -4.13
N PHE A 150 4.67 -12.42 -4.40
CA PHE A 150 4.32 -13.66 -3.72
C PHE A 150 4.95 -14.91 -4.35
N GLU A 151 5.32 -14.87 -5.62
CA GLU A 151 6.03 -15.96 -6.31
C GLU A 151 7.50 -16.11 -5.88
N ASP A 152 8.16 -15.04 -5.42
CA ASP A 152 9.56 -15.10 -4.96
C ASP A 152 9.61 -15.77 -3.56
N LYS A 153 9.74 -17.09 -3.56
CA LYS A 153 9.93 -17.93 -2.37
C LYS A 153 11.39 -17.86 -1.92
N ASP A 154 11.61 -17.85 -0.60
CA ASP A 154 12.97 -18.01 -0.03
C ASP A 154 13.59 -19.35 -0.48
N GLN A 155 14.92 -19.49 -0.39
CA GLN A 155 15.67 -20.66 -0.87
C GLN A 155 15.13 -22.00 -0.33
N ASN A 156 14.53 -21.98 0.86
CA ASN A 156 13.95 -23.14 1.52
C ASN A 156 12.42 -23.30 1.29
N GLN A 157 11.81 -22.47 0.45
CA GLN A 157 10.36 -22.44 0.12
C GLN A 157 9.38 -22.36 1.30
N THR A 158 9.84 -22.08 2.51
CA THR A 158 9.05 -22.23 3.75
C THR A 158 8.45 -20.93 4.28
N LYS A 159 8.97 -19.75 3.89
CA LYS A 159 8.49 -18.46 4.41
C LYS A 159 8.27 -17.45 3.29
N ILE A 160 7.02 -17.00 3.14
CA ILE A 160 6.66 -15.90 2.25
C ILE A 160 7.09 -14.58 2.86
N LYS A 161 7.98 -13.86 2.17
CA LYS A 161 8.49 -12.57 2.62
C LYS A 161 8.74 -11.61 1.45
N ILE A 162 7.84 -10.64 1.28
CA ILE A 162 8.06 -9.49 0.39
C ILE A 162 9.19 -8.61 0.98
N THR A 163 10.43 -8.85 0.54
CA THR A 163 11.64 -8.12 0.98
C THR A 163 11.86 -6.83 0.19
N ARG A 164 12.67 -5.91 0.72
CA ARG A 164 13.07 -4.70 -0.02
C ARG A 164 13.65 -5.02 -1.41
N ARG A 165 14.49 -6.06 -1.52
CA ARG A 165 15.09 -6.50 -2.79
C ARG A 165 14.01 -6.85 -3.82
N ILE A 166 13.03 -7.64 -3.40
CA ILE A 166 11.89 -8.07 -4.24
C ILE A 166 11.05 -6.87 -4.65
N ILE A 167 10.70 -6.01 -3.68
CA ILE A 167 9.91 -4.80 -3.93
C ILE A 167 10.61 -3.96 -5.00
N LEU A 168 11.87 -3.58 -4.80
CA LEU A 168 12.57 -2.69 -5.72
C LEU A 168 12.76 -3.33 -7.11
N LYS A 169 13.03 -4.64 -7.18
CA LYS A 169 13.10 -5.38 -8.45
C LYS A 169 11.78 -5.29 -9.21
N ASN A 170 10.67 -5.63 -8.55
CA ASN A 170 9.36 -5.66 -9.18
C ASN A 170 8.87 -4.26 -9.54
N LEU A 171 9.06 -3.27 -8.65
CA LEU A 171 8.74 -1.87 -8.94
C LEU A 171 9.50 -1.38 -10.17
N LYS A 172 10.81 -1.65 -10.28
CA LYS A 172 11.61 -1.24 -11.46
C LYS A 172 11.08 -1.86 -12.75
N ASN A 173 10.80 -3.16 -12.74
CA ASN A 173 10.31 -3.86 -13.94
C ASN A 173 8.94 -3.38 -14.37
N LEU A 174 8.01 -3.24 -13.42
CA LEU A 174 6.64 -2.83 -13.71
C LEU A 174 6.55 -1.34 -14.05
N SER A 175 7.35 -0.48 -13.41
CA SER A 175 7.44 0.95 -13.74
C SER A 175 7.86 1.14 -15.20
N LYS A 176 8.84 0.36 -15.67
CA LYS A 176 9.26 0.36 -17.07
C LYS A 176 8.16 -0.19 -18.00
N LEU A 177 7.50 -1.28 -17.63
CA LEU A 177 6.47 -1.93 -18.44
C LEU A 177 5.25 -1.03 -18.67
N PHE A 178 4.81 -0.34 -17.61
CA PHE A 178 3.61 0.49 -17.63
C PHE A 178 3.89 1.98 -17.85
N SER A 179 5.16 2.37 -17.99
CA SER A 179 5.60 3.77 -18.09
C SER A 179 5.07 4.63 -16.92
N LEU A 180 5.29 4.14 -15.70
CA LEU A 180 4.81 4.75 -14.46
C LEU A 180 5.95 5.12 -13.52
N ASN A 181 5.79 6.25 -12.83
CA ASN A 181 6.65 6.62 -11.71
C ASN A 181 6.06 6.08 -10.41
N VAL A 182 6.90 5.41 -9.62
CA VAL A 182 6.52 4.87 -8.32
C VAL A 182 7.56 5.25 -7.28
N ASN A 183 7.09 5.70 -6.12
CA ASN A 183 7.95 6.04 -5.01
C ASN A 183 7.96 4.93 -3.97
N TYR A 184 9.15 4.64 -3.45
CA TYR A 184 9.36 3.73 -2.33
C TYR A 184 10.03 4.48 -1.18
N TYR A 185 9.36 4.55 -0.04
CA TYR A 185 9.91 5.09 1.20
C TYR A 185 10.20 3.99 2.21
N SER A 186 11.25 4.18 3.01
CA SER A 186 11.61 3.28 4.12
C SER A 186 12.50 3.99 5.13
N LEU A 187 12.61 3.44 6.34
CA LEU A 187 13.55 3.94 7.32
C LEU A 187 15.01 3.66 6.91
N SER A 188 15.86 4.68 7.03
CA SER A 188 17.31 4.63 6.89
C SER A 188 17.97 4.97 8.21
N LYS A 189 18.95 4.16 8.63
CA LYS A 189 19.75 4.42 9.83
C LYS A 189 20.47 5.77 9.82
N ARG A 190 20.72 6.36 8.64
CA ARG A 190 21.51 7.60 8.48
C ARG A 190 20.67 8.83 8.12
N LYS A 191 19.57 8.65 7.38
CA LYS A 191 18.82 9.75 6.75
C LYS A 191 17.37 9.87 7.24
N GLY A 192 16.98 9.13 8.28
CA GLY A 192 15.58 9.04 8.68
C GLY A 192 14.75 8.39 7.57
N VAL A 193 13.66 9.03 7.14
CA VAL A 193 12.82 8.52 6.04
C VAL A 193 13.53 8.73 4.70
N LYS A 194 13.85 7.63 4.02
CA LYS A 194 14.57 7.64 2.74
C LYS A 194 13.66 7.29 1.59
N LEU A 195 13.63 8.17 0.59
CA LEU A 195 13.03 7.95 -0.72
C LEU A 195 13.93 7.10 -1.63
N THR A 196 13.29 6.31 -2.48
CA THR A 196 13.86 5.70 -3.68
C THR A 196 12.81 5.86 -4.78
N SER A 197 12.98 6.88 -5.62
CA SER A 197 12.10 7.14 -6.76
C SER A 197 12.44 6.16 -7.90
N ILE A 198 11.43 5.46 -8.40
CA ILE A 198 11.54 4.57 -9.56
C ILE A 198 10.89 5.31 -10.74
N ILE A 199 11.73 5.72 -11.69
CA ILE A 199 11.33 6.48 -12.87
C ILE A 199 11.37 5.54 -14.08
N CYS A 200 10.35 5.60 -14.92
CA CYS A 200 10.24 4.83 -16.16
C CYS A 200 11.08 5.41 -17.30
#